data_AF-A0A256WH49-F1
#
_entry.id   AF-A0A256WH49-F1
#
_cell.length_a   1.000
_cell.length_b   1.000
_cell.length_c   1.000
_cell.angle_alpha   90.00
_cell.angle_beta   90.00
_cell.angle_gamma   90.00
#
_symmetry.space_group_name_H-M   'P 1'
#
loop_
_entity.id
_entity.type
_entity.pdbx_description
1 polymer ?
#
loop_
_entity_poly.entity_id
_entity_poly.type
_entity_poly.pdbx_seq_one_letter_code
_entity_poly.pdbx_strand_id
1 'polypeptide(L)' 'MKVQRKILWTLRIIEDMDRIPEIYLKHLKNTTGLYEIRVQVGSSIFRIFCFFDRDNIVVIGHGFQKKSQKTPK' A
#
# COMPACT_ATOMS: atom_id res chain seq x y z
N MET A 1 7.32 1.72 16.21
CA MET A 1 6.36 2.79 16.56
C MET A 1 6.03 3.79 15.44
N LYS A 2 6.99 4.50 14.81
CA LYS A 2 6.65 5.51 13.76
C LYS A 2 6.05 4.90 12.48
N VAL A 3 6.57 3.78 12.00
CA VAL A 3 6.13 3.13 10.75
C VAL A 3 4.71 2.57 10.85
N GLN A 4 4.43 1.78 11.90
CA GLN A 4 3.09 1.19 12.14
C GLN A 4 2.00 2.25 12.21
N ARG A 5 2.25 3.39 12.88
CA ARG A 5 1.30 4.50 12.93
C ARG A 5 1.06 5.12 11.56
N LYS A 6 2.10 5.27 10.74
CA LYS A 6 1.94 5.81 9.38
C LYS A 6 1.14 4.85 8.50
N ILE A 7 1.40 3.54 8.60
CA ILE A 7 0.64 2.51 7.88
C ILE A 7 -0.83 2.56 8.29
N LEU A 8 -1.12 2.55 9.60
CA LEU A 8 -2.50 2.60 10.11
C LEU A 8 -3.22 3.89 9.67
N TRP A 9 -2.53 5.03 9.69
CA TRP A 9 -3.09 6.29 9.21
C TRP A 9 -3.41 6.26 7.72
N THR A 10 -2.53 5.68 6.90
CA THR A 10 -2.79 5.52 5.46
C THR A 10 -3.97 4.58 5.20
N LEU A 11 -4.10 3.48 5.95
CA LEU A 11 -5.25 2.58 5.82
C LEU A 11 -6.57 3.28 6.16
N ARG A 12 -6.61 4.08 7.23
CA ARG A 12 -7.81 4.86 7.59
C ARG A 12 -8.23 5.85 6.51
N ILE A 13 -7.27 6.49 5.84
CA ILE A 13 -7.58 7.41 4.73
C ILE A 13 -8.19 6.66 3.55
N ILE A 14 -7.69 5.48 3.25
CA ILE A 14 -8.20 4.63 2.18
C ILE A 14 -9.62 4.13 2.51
N GLU A 15 -9.92 3.89 3.79
CA GLU A 15 -11.24 3.50 4.27
C GLU A 15 -12.26 4.65 4.26
N ASP A 16 -11.84 5.87 4.61
CA ASP A 16 -12.72 7.04 4.78
C ASP A 16 -12.96 7.82 3.47
N MET A 17 -12.07 7.68 2.47
CA MET A 17 -12.18 8.38 1.20
C MET A 17 -12.92 7.57 0.13
N ASP A 18 -14.05 8.10 -0.35
CA ASP A 18 -14.76 7.57 -1.52
C ASP A 18 -13.90 7.56 -2.80
N ARG A 19 -12.95 8.51 -2.92
CA ARG A 19 -12.03 8.62 -4.06
C ARG A 19 -10.60 8.72 -3.58
N ILE A 20 -9.90 7.60 -3.68
CA ILE A 20 -8.53 7.48 -3.20
C ILE A 20 -7.55 7.98 -4.28
N PRO A 21 -6.66 8.92 -3.96
CA PRO A 21 -5.63 9.37 -4.90
C PRO A 21 -4.65 8.25 -5.30
N GLU A 22 -4.21 8.24 -6.56
CA GLU A 22 -3.25 7.24 -7.08
C GLU A 22 -1.91 7.25 -6.34
N ILE A 23 -1.58 8.35 -5.66
CA ILE A 23 -0.38 8.46 -4.83
C ILE A 23 -0.40 7.50 -3.64
N TYR A 24 -1.59 7.15 -3.13
CA TYR A 24 -1.76 6.24 -2.01
C TYR A 24 -2.16 4.84 -2.44
N LEU A 25 -3.01 4.72 -3.46
CA LEU A 25 -3.55 3.46 -3.95
C LEU A 25 -3.43 3.39 -5.47
N LYS A 26 -2.56 2.53 -5.98
CA LYS A 26 -2.34 2.36 -7.41
C LYS A 26 -2.92 1.03 -7.88
N HIS A 27 -3.80 1.06 -8.88
CA HIS A 27 -4.28 -0.17 -9.51
C HIS A 27 -3.17 -0.84 -10.33
N LEU A 28 -3.00 -2.15 -10.17
CA LEU A 28 -2.01 -2.91 -10.92
C LEU A 28 -2.58 -3.24 -12.31
N LYS A 29 -1.94 -2.71 -13.36
CA LYS A 29 -2.34 -2.95 -14.75
C LYS A 29 -2.12 -4.44 -15.05
N ASN A 30 -3.12 -5.10 -15.65
CA ASN A 30 -3.17 -6.54 -15.98
C ASN A 30 -3.64 -7.49 -14.86
N THR A 31 -4.22 -6.96 -13.79
CA THR A 31 -4.91 -7.78 -12.77
C THR A 31 -6.32 -7.26 -12.53
N THR A 32 -7.26 -8.16 -12.25
CA THR A 32 -8.65 -7.80 -11.92
C THR A 32 -8.78 -7.54 -10.43
N GLY A 33 -8.87 -6.26 -10.04
CA GLY A 33 -9.19 -5.87 -8.65
C GLY A 33 -8.01 -5.89 -7.67
N LEU A 34 -6.77 -5.91 -8.17
CA LEU A 34 -5.56 -5.84 -7.33
C LEU A 34 -4.96 -4.43 -7.35
N TYR A 35 -4.65 -3.94 -6.16
CA TYR A 35 -4.15 -2.60 -5.93
C TYR A 35 -2.90 -2.63 -5.05
N GLU A 36 -2.07 -1.59 -5.19
CA GLU A 36 -0.86 -1.37 -4.41
C GLU A 36 -1.02 -0.12 -3.54
N ILE A 37 -0.92 -0.28 -2.22
CA ILE A 37 -0.81 0.82 -1.28
C ILE A 37 0.65 1.21 -1.11
N ARG A 38 0.95 2.50 -1.28
CA ARG A 38 2.31 3.05 -1.18
C ARG A 38 2.45 3.87 0.10
N VAL A 39 3.22 3.34 1.07
CA VAL A 39 3.52 4.04 2.33
C VAL A 39 5.01 4.38 2.38
N GLN A 40 5.32 5.68 2.35
CA GLN A 40 6.69 6.16 2.54
C GLN A 40 6.90 6.63 3.98
N VAL A 41 7.93 6.09 4.63
CA VAL A 41 8.34 6.49 5.99
C VAL A 41 9.84 6.80 5.96
N GLY A 42 10.17 8.09 5.91
CA GLY A 42 11.55 8.55 5.70
C GLY A 42 12.11 8.00 4.39
N SER A 43 13.24 7.31 4.45
CA SER A 43 13.90 6.68 3.29
C SER A 43 13.37 5.28 2.95
N SER A 44 12.42 4.75 3.73
CA SER A 44 11.82 3.43 3.49
C SER A 44 10.49 3.55 2.75
N ILE A 45 10.31 2.71 1.72
CA ILE A 45 9.07 2.61 0.96
C ILE A 45 8.49 1.23 1.18
N PHE A 46 7.28 1.18 1.74
CA PHE A 46 6.49 -0.03 1.94
C PHE A 46 5.43 -0.11 0.84
N ARG A 47 5.33 -1.29 0.23
CA ARG A 47 4.27 -1.63 -0.73
C ARG A 47 3.43 -2.70 -0.09
N ILE A 48 2.13 -2.47 -0.02
CA ILE A 48 1.16 -3.42 0.53
C ILE A 48 0.16 -3.70 -0.58
N PHE A 49 -0.09 -4.97 -0.88
CA PHE A 49 -1.09 -5.33 -1.88
C PHE A 49 -2.45 -5.46 -1.21
N CYS A 50 -3.49 -4.96 -1.87
CA CYS A 50 -4.87 -5.11 -1.40
C CYS A 50 -5.80 -5.36 -2.58
N PHE A 51 -6.93 -5.96 -2.28
CA PHE A 51 -8.03 -6.13 -3.20
C PHE A 51 -9.33 -5.76 -2.48
N PHE A 52 -10.35 -5.39 -3.24
CA PHE A 52 -11.65 -5.06 -2.68
C PHE A 52 -12.56 -6.28 -2.89
N ASP A 53 -13.18 -6.77 -1.82
CA ASP A 53 -14.18 -7.84 -1.87
C ASP A 53 -15.47 -7.36 -1.22
N ARG A 54 -16.56 -7.28 -2.01
CA ARG A 54 -17.91 -6.87 -1.56
C ARG A 54 -17.88 -5.71 -0.56
N ASP A 55 -17.32 -4.58 -0.99
CA ASP A 55 -17.16 -3.34 -0.22
C ASP A 55 -16.16 -3.37 0.95
N ASN A 56 -15.47 -4.50 1.17
CA ASN A 56 -14.42 -4.62 2.18
C ASN A 56 -13.03 -4.54 1.55
N ILE A 57 -12.13 -3.79 2.18
CA ILE A 57 -10.71 -3.77 1.81
C ILE A 57 -10.04 -5.01 2.40
N VAL A 58 -9.67 -5.96 1.54
CA VAL A 58 -8.90 -7.13 1.95
C VAL A 58 -7.41 -6.88 1.65
N VAL A 59 -6.60 -6.84 2.71
CA VAL A 59 -5.18 -6.51 2.63
C VAL A 59 -4.33 -7.78 2.64
N ILE A 60 -3.57 -8.02 1.56
CA ILE A 60 -2.58 -9.11 1.49
C ILE A 60 -1.24 -8.58 1.99
N GLY A 61 -0.94 -8.88 3.25
CA GLY A 61 0.28 -8.46 3.91
C GLY A 61 1.51 -9.31 3.57
N HIS A 62 2.12 -9.13 2.40
CA HIS A 62 3.55 -9.42 2.22
C HIS A 62 4.34 -8.11 2.32
N GLY A 63 4.56 -7.66 3.56
CA GLY A 63 5.36 -6.46 3.85
C GLY A 63 6.84 -6.69 3.57
N PHE A 64 7.27 -6.59 2.32
CA PHE A 64 8.69 -6.63 1.99
C PHE A 64 9.34 -5.27 2.32
N GLN A 65 10.09 -5.20 3.42
CA GLN A 65 10.99 -4.08 3.65
C GLN A 65 12.12 -4.17 2.60
N LYS A 66 12.14 -3.26 1.63
CA LYS A 66 13.23 -3.17 0.65
C LYS A 66 14.55 -2.85 1.37
N LYS A 67 15.27 -3.88 1.81
CA LYS A 67 16.64 -3.76 2.33
C LYS A 67 17.55 -3.51 1.13
N SER A 68 17.99 -2.26 0.95
CA SER A 68 18.94 -1.77 -0.05
C SER A 68 18.37 -1.31 -1.39
N GLN A 69 18.74 -0.07 -1.76
CA GLN A 69 18.61 0.53 -3.09
C GLN A 69 19.84 0.16 -3.93
N LYS A 70 20.06 -1.13 -4.17
CA LYS A 70 21.03 -1.59 -5.16
C LYS A 70 20.31 -2.49 -6.15
N THR A 71 20.34 -2.10 -7.42
CA THR A 71 20.07 -2.98 -8.55
C THR A 71 21.11 -4.10 -8.49
N PRO A 72 20.72 -5.38 -8.33
CA PRO A 72 21.65 -6.49 -8.56
C PRO A 72 22.11 -6.43 -10.02
N LYS A 73 23.41 -6.62 -10.27
CA LYS A 73 23.92 -6.87 -11.63
C LYS A 73 23.42 -8.22 -12.14
#